data_AF-A0A562T6U8-F1
#
_entry.id   AF-A0A562T6U8-F1
#
_cell.length_a   1.000
_cell.length_b   1.000
_cell.length_c   1.000
_cell.angle_alpha   90.00
_cell.angle_beta   90.00
_cell.angle_gamma   90.00
#
_symmetry.space_group_name_H-M   'P 1'
#
loop_
_entity.id
_entity.type
_entity.pdbx_description
1 polymer ?
#
loop_
_entity_poly.entity_id
_entity_poly.type
_entity_poly.pdbx_seq_one_letter_code
_entity_poly.pdbx_strand_id
1 'polypeptide(L)'
;MKQILMSLKTFFTFDRPLENTYIQQAFVTTHENYRKDYPGWSTSATRKKVIANYWIKHVLTHFGAFYLVSVLIALPFSTNFNQFAFPGFFLAGMISLSVLTFWLYGQLFYVDFLPKLDTIIENYEGKQLQHFKKCQRAQMSNFAAAVVYFAFANASGLPISGVTRQYGRLLTHLFGKDPDAMHEDLKLITCKAKKLSPHQQTEIEKSLEEARSFFEGIEFPYGIEVVANLDRKFKKRSST
;
A
#
# COMPACT_ATOMS: atom_id res chain seq x y z
N MET A 1 -15.15 -26.87 -24.86
CA MET A 1 -15.48 -26.16 -26.12
C MET A 1 -15.86 -24.70 -25.91
N LYS A 2 -16.85 -24.37 -25.06
CA LYS A 2 -17.28 -22.97 -24.80
C LYS A 2 -16.17 -22.02 -24.31
N GLN A 3 -15.32 -22.47 -23.37
CA GLN A 3 -14.22 -21.65 -22.83
C GLN A 3 -13.13 -21.35 -23.88
N ILE A 4 -12.82 -22.31 -24.76
CA ILE A 4 -11.86 -22.12 -25.86
C ILE A 4 -12.41 -21.09 -26.85
N LEU A 5 -13.70 -21.19 -27.19
CA LEU A 5 -14.36 -20.25 -28.08
C LEU A 5 -14.39 -18.82 -27.51
N MET A 6 -14.68 -18.68 -26.21
CA MET A 6 -14.62 -17.39 -25.52
C MET A 6 -13.18 -16.84 -25.49
N SER A 7 -12.19 -17.66 -25.16
CA SER A 7 -10.79 -17.25 -25.14
C SER A 7 -10.31 -16.78 -26.52
N LEU A 8 -10.69 -17.49 -27.59
CA LEU A 8 -10.39 -17.09 -28.95
C LEU A 8 -11.06 -15.77 -29.28
N LYS A 9 -12.37 -15.63 -28.99
CA LYS A 9 -13.09 -14.37 -29.21
C LYS A 9 -12.37 -13.19 -28.55
N THR A 10 -12.06 -13.29 -27.25
CA THR A 10 -11.36 -12.23 -26.49
C THR A 10 -9.95 -11.95 -26.98
N PHE A 11 -9.32 -12.94 -27.63
CA PHE A 11 -8.03 -12.73 -28.29
C PHE A 11 -8.23 -11.93 -29.57
N PHE A 12 -9.16 -12.33 -30.45
CA PHE A 12 -9.45 -11.64 -31.72
C PHE A 12 -9.90 -10.18 -31.52
N THR A 13 -10.66 -9.89 -30.47
CA THR A 13 -11.15 -8.54 -30.17
C THR A 13 -10.19 -7.71 -29.32
N PHE A 14 -9.09 -8.29 -28.86
CA PHE A 14 -8.14 -7.65 -27.95
C PHE A 14 -8.75 -7.17 -26.61
N ASP A 15 -9.86 -7.77 -26.18
CA ASP A 15 -10.58 -7.35 -24.96
C ASP A 15 -9.84 -7.74 -23.67
N ARG A 16 -9.22 -8.91 -23.64
CA ARG A 16 -8.60 -9.47 -22.44
C ARG A 16 -7.57 -8.55 -21.76
N PRO A 17 -6.58 -7.93 -22.47
CA PRO A 17 -5.64 -7.02 -21.83
C PRO A 17 -6.30 -5.73 -21.30
N LEU A 18 -7.55 -5.44 -21.68
CA LEU A 18 -8.32 -4.27 -21.28
C LEU A 18 -9.29 -4.56 -20.12
N GLU A 19 -9.48 -5.83 -19.76
CA GLU A 19 -10.35 -6.23 -18.64
C GLU A 19 -9.77 -5.76 -17.30
N ASN A 20 -10.59 -5.07 -16.51
CA ASN A 20 -10.16 -4.50 -15.22
C ASN A 20 -9.60 -5.57 -14.26
N THR A 21 -10.27 -6.71 -14.17
CA THR A 21 -9.84 -7.86 -13.34
C THR A 21 -8.48 -8.40 -13.78
N TYR A 22 -8.24 -8.49 -15.09
CA TYR A 22 -6.97 -8.93 -15.64
C TYR A 22 -5.84 -7.92 -15.35
N ILE A 23 -6.09 -6.62 -15.57
CA ILE A 23 -5.10 -5.57 -15.28
C ILE A 23 -4.77 -5.57 -13.79
N GLN A 24 -5.78 -5.69 -12.92
CA GLN A 24 -5.59 -5.75 -11.48
C GLN A 24 -4.75 -6.96 -11.07
N GLN A 25 -5.08 -8.15 -11.58
CA GLN A 25 -4.32 -9.36 -11.28
C GLN A 25 -2.89 -9.26 -11.81
N ALA A 26 -2.69 -8.74 -13.02
CA ALA A 26 -1.39 -8.53 -13.61
C ALA A 26 -0.55 -7.56 -12.76
N PHE A 27 -1.16 -6.47 -12.27
CA PHE A 27 -0.50 -5.51 -11.39
C PHE A 27 -0.08 -6.16 -10.06
N VAL A 28 -1.01 -6.78 -9.33
CA VAL A 28 -0.75 -7.39 -8.02
C VAL A 28 0.29 -8.49 -8.14
N THR A 29 0.12 -9.41 -9.09
CA THR A 29 1.06 -10.52 -9.30
C THR A 29 2.46 -10.01 -9.64
N THR A 30 2.56 -9.00 -10.52
CA THR A 30 3.85 -8.39 -10.87
C THR A 30 4.47 -7.72 -9.64
N HIS A 31 3.69 -6.95 -8.89
CA HIS A 31 4.17 -6.24 -7.71
C HIS A 31 4.68 -7.21 -6.63
N GLU A 32 3.90 -8.23 -6.29
CA GLU A 32 4.25 -9.22 -5.27
C GLU A 32 5.46 -10.05 -5.67
N ASN A 33 5.57 -10.44 -6.94
CA ASN A 33 6.73 -11.21 -7.41
C ASN A 33 8.02 -10.40 -7.30
N TYR A 34 8.02 -9.14 -7.74
CA TYR A 34 9.23 -8.30 -7.61
C TYR A 34 9.53 -7.91 -6.16
N ARG A 35 8.51 -7.80 -5.30
CA ARG A 35 8.72 -7.47 -3.88
C ARG A 35 9.39 -8.59 -3.09
N LYS A 36 9.28 -9.85 -3.53
CA LYS A 36 10.00 -10.99 -2.94
C LYS A 36 11.51 -10.79 -3.03
N ASP A 37 11.99 -10.33 -4.18
CA ASP A 37 13.42 -10.15 -4.45
C ASP A 37 13.89 -8.73 -4.06
N TYR A 38 13.00 -7.74 -4.14
CA TYR A 38 13.29 -6.33 -3.88
C TYR A 38 12.25 -5.74 -2.90
N PRO A 39 12.50 -5.78 -1.58
CA PRO A 39 11.53 -5.32 -0.58
C PRO A 39 11.06 -3.86 -0.74
N GLY A 40 11.91 -3.00 -1.32
CA GLY A 40 11.60 -1.59 -1.62
C GLY A 40 10.98 -1.35 -3.01
N TRP A 41 10.50 -2.39 -3.69
CA TRP A 41 9.92 -2.27 -5.03
C TRP A 41 8.68 -1.37 -5.03
N SER A 42 8.70 -0.32 -5.86
CA SER A 42 7.63 0.68 -5.90
C SER A 42 6.48 0.31 -6.84
N THR A 43 5.30 0.88 -6.57
CA THR A 43 4.13 0.83 -7.46
C THR A 43 4.42 1.45 -8.82
N SER A 44 5.20 2.54 -8.85
CA SER A 44 5.67 3.18 -10.11
C SER A 44 6.54 2.25 -10.96
N ALA A 45 7.46 1.48 -10.34
CA ALA A 45 8.24 0.49 -11.06
C ALA A 45 7.38 -0.65 -11.62
N THR A 46 6.38 -1.08 -10.83
CA THR A 46 5.38 -2.07 -11.26
C THR A 46 4.57 -1.56 -12.45
N ARG A 47 4.10 -0.31 -12.40
CA ARG A 47 3.38 0.34 -13.50
C ARG A 47 4.14 0.24 -14.81
N LYS A 48 5.44 0.59 -14.79
CA LYS A 48 6.31 0.49 -15.97
C LYS A 48 6.40 -0.94 -16.51
N LYS A 49 6.51 -1.95 -15.64
CA LYS A 49 6.53 -3.37 -16.05
C LYS A 49 5.20 -3.83 -16.65
N VAL A 50 4.08 -3.43 -16.07
CA VAL A 50 2.74 -3.77 -16.57
C VAL A 50 2.49 -3.12 -17.93
N ILE A 51 2.88 -1.85 -18.11
CA ILE A 51 2.84 -1.17 -19.41
C ILE A 51 3.75 -1.87 -20.44
N ALA A 52 4.98 -2.22 -20.06
CA ALA A 52 5.89 -2.93 -20.96
C ALA A 52 5.31 -4.28 -21.38
N ASN A 53 4.66 -5.00 -20.45
CA ASN A 53 4.01 -6.27 -20.74
C ASN A 53 2.80 -6.10 -21.69
N TYR A 54 2.03 -5.02 -21.56
CA TYR A 54 0.98 -4.69 -22.54
C TYR A 54 1.53 -4.58 -23.96
N TRP A 55 2.56 -3.76 -24.16
CA TRP A 55 3.12 -3.54 -25.50
C TRP A 55 3.85 -4.77 -26.04
N ILE A 56 4.75 -5.36 -25.25
CA ILE A 56 5.62 -6.43 -25.73
C ILE A 56 4.86 -7.74 -25.82
N LYS A 57 4.11 -8.11 -24.79
CA LYS A 57 3.46 -9.42 -24.75
C LYS A 57 2.11 -9.40 -25.43
N HIS A 58 1.26 -8.40 -25.18
CA HIS A 58 -0.10 -8.43 -25.73
C HIS A 58 -0.14 -7.91 -27.17
N VAL A 59 0.35 -6.69 -27.40
CA VAL A 59 0.28 -6.07 -28.74
C VAL A 59 1.10 -6.86 -29.77
N LEU A 60 2.36 -7.20 -29.48
CA LEU A 60 3.18 -7.95 -30.46
C LEU A 60 2.67 -9.38 -30.69
N THR A 61 2.18 -10.08 -29.66
CA THR A 61 1.64 -11.43 -29.86
C THR A 61 0.36 -11.40 -30.68
N HIS A 62 -0.53 -10.44 -30.41
CA HIS A 62 -1.76 -10.27 -31.17
C HIS A 62 -1.44 -9.94 -32.63
N PHE A 63 -0.63 -8.91 -32.88
CA PHE A 63 -0.19 -8.56 -34.23
C PHE A 63 0.51 -9.73 -34.94
N GLY A 64 1.47 -10.37 -34.26
CA GLY A 64 2.24 -11.48 -34.82
C GLY A 64 1.37 -12.66 -35.23
N ALA A 65 0.32 -12.98 -34.45
CA ALA A 65 -0.61 -14.05 -34.79
C ALA A 65 -1.41 -13.73 -36.08
N PHE A 66 -1.98 -12.52 -36.19
CA PHE A 66 -2.72 -12.11 -37.40
C PHE A 66 -1.82 -11.99 -38.62
N TYR A 67 -0.63 -11.41 -38.43
CA TYR A 67 0.35 -11.28 -39.50
C TYR A 67 0.79 -12.66 -40.02
N LEU A 68 1.09 -13.61 -39.13
CA LEU A 68 1.45 -14.97 -39.50
C LEU A 68 0.32 -15.65 -40.29
N VAL A 69 -0.92 -15.58 -39.81
CA VAL A 69 -2.08 -16.14 -40.51
C VAL A 69 -2.26 -15.49 -41.89
N SER A 70 -2.11 -14.17 -41.98
CA SER A 70 -2.24 -13.43 -43.23
C SER A 70 -1.18 -13.83 -44.25
N VAL A 71 0.07 -13.98 -43.81
CA VAL A 71 1.17 -14.48 -44.66
C VAL A 71 0.84 -15.91 -45.12
N LEU A 72 0.49 -16.82 -44.20
CA LEU A 72 0.17 -18.21 -44.54
C LEU A 72 -0.97 -18.32 -45.56
N ILE A 73 -1.99 -17.45 -45.49
CA ILE A 73 -3.08 -17.40 -46.47
C ILE A 73 -2.60 -16.84 -47.81
N ALA A 74 -1.69 -15.86 -47.82
CA ALA A 74 -1.19 -15.25 -49.05
C ALA A 74 -0.18 -16.14 -49.81
N LEU A 75 0.52 -17.03 -49.11
CA LEU A 75 1.55 -17.91 -49.69
C LEU A 75 1.05 -18.75 -50.90
N PRO A 76 -0.08 -19.48 -50.83
CA PRO A 76 -0.54 -20.35 -51.93
C PRO A 76 -0.95 -19.59 -53.19
N PHE A 77 -1.33 -18.31 -53.08
CA PHE A 77 -1.77 -17.48 -54.20
C PHE A 77 -0.62 -16.70 -54.83
N SER A 78 0.59 -16.78 -54.26
CA SER A 78 1.78 -16.11 -54.76
C SER A 78 2.44 -16.97 -55.84
N THR A 79 1.98 -16.83 -57.08
CA THR A 79 2.41 -17.65 -58.23
C THR A 79 3.87 -17.42 -58.67
N ASN A 80 4.49 -16.32 -58.25
CA ASN A 80 5.88 -15.96 -58.57
C ASN A 80 6.67 -15.62 -57.31
N PHE A 81 7.03 -16.64 -56.53
CA PHE A 81 7.89 -16.49 -55.36
C PHE A 81 9.32 -16.13 -55.78
N ASN A 82 9.56 -14.84 -56.04
CA ASN A 82 10.89 -14.29 -56.31
C ASN A 82 11.59 -13.92 -54.99
N GLN A 83 12.91 -13.76 -55.01
CA GLN A 83 13.74 -13.36 -53.88
C GLN A 83 13.29 -12.06 -53.18
N PHE A 84 12.51 -11.22 -53.87
CA PHE A 84 11.93 -9.99 -53.33
C PHE A 84 10.63 -10.17 -52.51
N ALA A 85 10.02 -11.36 -52.53
CA ALA A 85 8.76 -11.61 -51.82
C ALA A 85 8.91 -11.48 -50.29
N PHE A 86 9.98 -12.05 -49.70
CA PHE A 86 10.22 -11.99 -48.26
C PHE A 86 10.48 -10.56 -47.74
N PRO A 87 11.37 -9.76 -48.36
CA PRO A 87 11.51 -8.34 -48.02
C PRO A 87 10.19 -7.57 -48.15
N GLY A 88 9.38 -7.89 -49.17
CA GLY A 88 8.06 -7.28 -49.38
C GLY A 88 7.09 -7.55 -48.22
N PHE A 89 6.95 -8.81 -47.81
CA PHE A 89 6.14 -9.17 -46.64
C PHE A 89 6.64 -8.47 -45.37
N PHE A 90 7.95 -8.49 -45.13
CA PHE A 90 8.55 -7.83 -43.96
C PHE A 90 8.23 -6.32 -43.91
N LEU A 91 8.43 -5.60 -45.02
CA LEU A 91 8.11 -4.17 -45.10
C LEU A 91 6.61 -3.91 -44.89
N ALA A 92 5.74 -4.70 -45.51
CA ALA A 92 4.30 -4.61 -45.31
C ALA A 92 3.91 -4.86 -43.85
N GLY A 93 4.54 -5.85 -43.19
CA GLY A 93 4.38 -6.14 -41.78
C GLY A 93 4.79 -4.97 -40.88
N MET A 94 5.95 -4.37 -41.14
CA MET A 94 6.42 -3.20 -40.38
C MET A 94 5.48 -2.00 -40.52
N ILE A 95 5.04 -1.70 -41.75
CA ILE A 95 4.08 -0.61 -42.01
C ILE A 95 2.75 -0.90 -41.28
N SER A 96 2.23 -2.12 -41.41
CA SER A 96 0.99 -2.53 -40.76
C SER A 96 1.08 -2.45 -39.24
N LEU A 97 2.19 -2.90 -38.65
CA LEU A 97 2.45 -2.81 -37.22
C LEU A 97 2.45 -1.34 -36.77
N SER A 98 3.15 -0.45 -37.49
CA SER A 98 3.16 0.97 -37.16
C SER A 98 1.75 1.56 -37.18
N VAL A 99 0.99 1.34 -38.26
CA VAL A 99 -0.39 1.85 -38.39
C VAL A 99 -1.27 1.33 -37.26
N LEU A 100 -1.28 0.02 -36.99
CA LEU A 100 -2.10 -0.55 -35.92
C LEU A 100 -1.65 -0.09 -34.53
N THR A 101 -0.34 0.10 -34.32
CA THR A 101 0.21 0.62 -33.05
C THR A 101 -0.32 2.01 -32.76
N PHE A 102 -0.30 2.93 -33.73
CA PHE A 102 -0.78 4.29 -33.51
C PHE A 102 -2.31 4.37 -33.45
N TRP A 103 -3.01 3.72 -34.37
CA TRP A 103 -4.45 3.95 -34.58
C TRP A 103 -5.36 3.01 -33.79
N LEU A 104 -4.93 1.79 -33.49
CA LEU A 104 -5.74 0.82 -32.75
C LEU A 104 -5.22 0.66 -31.32
N TYR A 105 -4.01 0.12 -31.17
CA TYR A 105 -3.47 -0.21 -29.84
C TYR A 105 -3.16 1.02 -29.02
N GLY A 106 -2.72 2.11 -29.65
CA GLY A 106 -2.47 3.41 -29.02
C GLY A 106 -3.74 4.01 -28.45
N GLN A 107 -4.82 4.04 -29.25
CA GLN A 107 -6.13 4.50 -28.79
C GLN A 107 -6.61 3.68 -27.58
N LEU A 108 -6.61 2.34 -27.68
CA LEU A 108 -7.01 1.45 -26.59
C LEU A 108 -6.11 1.61 -25.35
N PHE A 109 -4.82 1.85 -25.56
CA PHE A 109 -3.87 2.06 -24.48
C PHE A 109 -4.18 3.34 -23.70
N TYR A 110 -4.32 4.47 -24.38
CA TYR A 110 -4.49 5.77 -23.73
C TYR A 110 -5.90 6.00 -23.19
N VAL A 111 -6.93 5.50 -23.88
CA VAL A 111 -8.33 5.74 -23.52
C VAL A 111 -8.82 4.76 -22.47
N ASP A 112 -8.36 3.51 -22.48
CA ASP A 112 -8.95 2.46 -21.65
C ASP A 112 -7.94 1.82 -20.69
N PHE A 113 -6.86 1.25 -21.21
CA PHE A 113 -5.89 0.52 -20.38
C PHE A 113 -5.21 1.40 -19.33
N LEU A 114 -4.68 2.56 -19.75
CA LEU A 114 -3.88 3.42 -18.89
C LEU A 114 -4.71 4.03 -17.74
N PRO A 115 -5.91 4.59 -17.96
CA PRO A 115 -6.75 5.08 -16.87
C PRO A 115 -7.17 3.99 -15.88
N LYS A 116 -7.47 2.77 -16.37
CA LYS A 116 -7.79 1.62 -15.51
C LYS A 116 -6.59 1.23 -14.65
N LEU A 117 -5.40 1.17 -15.24
CA LEU A 117 -4.16 0.87 -14.52
C LEU A 117 -3.88 1.92 -13.42
N ASP A 118 -4.02 3.21 -13.74
CA ASP A 118 -3.79 4.29 -12.78
C ASP A 118 -4.81 4.22 -11.62
N THR A 119 -6.08 3.94 -11.93
CA THR A 119 -7.13 3.71 -10.92
C THR A 119 -6.84 2.51 -10.02
N ILE A 120 -6.31 1.42 -10.57
CA ILE A 120 -5.91 0.24 -9.79
C ILE A 120 -4.75 0.58 -8.85
N ILE A 121 -3.77 1.34 -9.33
CA ILE A 121 -2.61 1.78 -8.52
C ILE A 121 -3.08 2.63 -7.36
N GLU A 122 -3.93 3.63 -7.62
CA GLU A 122 -4.45 4.52 -6.58
C GLU A 122 -5.26 3.73 -5.53
N ASN A 123 -6.12 2.81 -5.98
CA ASN A 123 -6.87 1.94 -5.06
C ASN A 123 -5.96 1.03 -4.23
N TYR A 124 -4.87 0.51 -4.82
CA TYR A 124 -3.91 -0.33 -4.13
C TYR A 124 -3.15 0.46 -3.06
N GLU A 125 -2.64 1.64 -3.41
CA GLU A 125 -1.95 2.54 -2.47
C GLU A 125 -2.89 3.04 -1.37
N GLY A 126 -4.13 3.39 -1.73
CA GLY A 126 -5.19 3.75 -0.80
C GLY A 126 -5.48 2.65 0.21
N LYS A 127 -5.58 1.40 -0.23
CA LYS A 127 -5.76 0.23 0.67
C LYS A 127 -4.56 0.03 1.59
N GLN A 128 -3.33 0.16 1.09
CA GLN A 128 -2.12 0.06 1.92
C GLN A 128 -2.08 1.17 2.98
N LEU A 129 -2.41 2.40 2.60
CA LEU A 129 -2.48 3.53 3.53
C LEU A 129 -3.60 3.35 4.56
N GLN A 130 -4.76 2.84 4.16
CA GLN A 130 -5.85 2.53 5.09
C GLN A 130 -5.45 1.44 6.07
N HIS A 131 -4.75 0.39 5.62
CA HIS A 131 -4.22 -0.64 6.50
C HIS A 131 -3.24 -0.05 7.50
N PHE A 132 -2.30 0.78 7.04
CA PHE A 132 -1.37 1.50 7.92
C PHE A 132 -2.11 2.39 8.94
N LYS A 133 -3.10 3.17 8.51
CA LYS A 133 -3.94 3.99 9.39
C LYS A 133 -4.74 3.14 10.37
N LYS A 134 -5.22 1.96 9.97
CA LYS A 134 -5.91 1.02 10.86
C LYS A 134 -4.96 0.48 11.92
N CYS A 135 -3.74 0.08 11.54
CA CYS A 135 -2.70 -0.33 12.48
C CYS A 135 -2.34 0.81 13.44
N GLN A 136 -2.18 2.04 12.93
CA GLN A 136 -1.91 3.22 13.76
C GLN A 136 -3.04 3.52 14.74
N ARG A 137 -4.31 3.41 14.32
CA ARG A 137 -5.48 3.60 15.19
C ARG A 137 -5.65 2.49 16.22
N ALA A 138 -5.20 1.27 15.92
CA ALA A 138 -5.23 0.15 16.85
C ALA A 138 -4.11 0.24 17.90
N GLN A 139 -3.07 1.05 17.65
CA GLN A 139 -2.07 1.35 18.67
C GLN A 139 -2.67 2.32 19.68
N MET A 140 -2.53 1.96 20.95
CA MET A 140 -2.87 2.78 22.11
C MET A 140 -2.26 4.19 21.99
N SER A 141 -2.85 5.27 22.53
CA SER A 141 -2.29 6.64 22.43
C SER A 141 -0.87 6.77 23.03
N ASN A 142 -0.11 7.82 22.67
CA ASN A 142 1.27 8.00 23.20
C ASN A 142 1.24 8.14 24.72
N PHE A 143 0.32 8.97 25.21
CA PHE A 143 0.11 9.20 26.63
C PHE A 143 -0.36 7.94 27.35
N ALA A 144 -1.30 7.18 26.78
CA ALA A 144 -1.78 5.93 27.35
C ALA A 144 -0.65 4.90 27.46
N ALA A 145 0.22 4.77 26.45
CA ALA A 145 1.41 3.92 26.51
C ALA A 145 2.42 4.39 27.56
N ALA A 146 2.64 5.70 27.72
CA ALA A 146 3.48 6.26 28.77
C ALA A 146 2.93 5.96 30.18
N VAL A 147 1.60 6.04 30.36
CA VAL A 147 0.92 5.66 31.60
C VAL A 147 1.08 4.17 31.88
N VAL A 148 0.94 3.32 30.86
CA VAL A 148 1.11 1.88 31.00
C VAL A 148 2.53 1.55 31.45
N TYR A 149 3.53 2.12 30.79
CA TYR A 149 4.93 1.98 31.19
C TYR A 149 5.18 2.47 32.62
N PHE A 150 4.64 3.64 32.98
CA PHE A 150 4.80 4.22 34.31
C PHE A 150 4.24 3.30 35.40
N ALA A 151 3.07 2.70 35.19
CA ALA A 151 2.49 1.78 36.16
C ALA A 151 3.32 0.49 36.31
N PHE A 152 3.80 -0.10 35.20
CA PHE A 152 4.67 -1.29 35.25
C PHE A 152 6.02 -0.99 35.90
N ALA A 153 6.62 0.15 35.58
CA ALA A 153 7.89 0.55 36.15
C ALA A 153 7.77 0.81 37.66
N ASN A 154 6.69 1.44 38.12
CA ASN A 154 6.42 1.58 39.56
C ASN A 154 6.17 0.23 40.25
N ALA A 155 5.39 -0.65 39.62
CA ALA A 155 5.13 -2.00 40.16
C ALA A 155 6.41 -2.83 40.28
N SER A 156 7.35 -2.63 39.37
CA SER A 156 8.65 -3.32 39.35
C SER A 156 9.70 -2.67 40.26
N GLY A 157 9.36 -1.58 40.96
CA GLY A 157 10.31 -0.82 41.79
C GLY A 157 11.40 -0.09 40.99
N LEU A 158 11.20 0.12 39.69
CA LEU A 158 12.15 0.85 38.86
C LEU A 158 12.13 2.34 39.22
N PRO A 159 13.28 2.96 39.53
CA PRO A 159 13.33 4.38 39.86
C PRO A 159 13.16 5.21 38.58
N ILE A 160 11.92 5.65 38.30
CA ILE A 160 11.61 6.62 37.24
C ILE A 160 11.95 8.06 37.69
N SER A 161 12.81 8.21 38.70
CA SER A 161 13.23 9.49 39.25
C SER A 161 14.27 10.13 38.33
N GLY A 162 13.79 10.89 37.36
CA GLY A 162 14.60 11.57 36.35
C GLY A 162 14.24 11.08 34.96
N VAL A 163 13.16 11.60 34.40
CA VAL A 163 12.78 11.35 33.00
C VAL A 163 13.86 11.94 32.09
N THR A 164 14.87 11.14 31.78
CA THR A 164 15.92 11.44 30.81
C THR A 164 15.44 11.10 29.40
N ARG A 165 16.01 11.76 28.38
CA ARG A 165 15.71 11.44 26.96
C ARG A 165 15.95 9.97 26.60
N GLN A 166 16.73 9.25 27.41
CA GLN A 166 16.99 7.82 27.24
C GLN A 166 15.72 6.97 27.44
N TYR A 167 14.81 7.36 28.34
CA TYR A 167 13.52 6.68 28.50
C TYR A 167 12.62 6.87 27.28
N GLY A 168 12.61 8.06 26.66
CA GLY A 168 11.91 8.28 25.39
C GLY A 168 12.37 7.32 24.29
N ARG A 169 13.68 7.10 24.15
CA ARG A 169 14.24 6.12 23.20
C ARG A 169 13.87 4.67 23.54
N LEU A 170 13.91 4.28 24.82
CA LEU A 170 13.51 2.94 25.25
C LEU A 170 12.02 2.68 24.98
N LEU A 171 11.17 3.68 25.24
CA LEU A 171 9.75 3.64 24.91
C LEU A 171 9.50 3.58 23.40
N THR A 172 10.29 4.26 22.59
CA THR A 172 10.24 4.10 21.12
C THR A 172 10.54 2.67 20.70
N HIS A 173 11.51 1.99 21.33
CA HIS A 173 11.79 0.60 21.03
C HIS A 173 10.65 -0.35 21.45
N LEU A 174 9.97 -0.06 22.56
CA LEU A 174 8.87 -0.88 23.07
C LEU A 174 7.55 -0.66 22.31
N PHE A 175 7.23 0.60 21.99
CA PHE A 175 5.93 0.99 21.46
C PHE A 175 5.96 1.48 20.00
N GLY A 176 7.14 1.62 19.39
CA GLY A 176 7.31 2.06 18.00
C GLY A 176 6.93 3.53 17.76
N LYS A 177 6.99 4.36 18.79
CA LYS A 177 6.44 5.73 18.81
C LYS A 177 7.51 6.81 18.86
N ASP A 178 7.13 8.03 18.51
CA ASP A 178 8.05 9.17 18.51
C ASP A 178 8.72 9.37 19.90
N PRO A 179 10.07 9.41 19.96
CA PRO A 179 10.81 9.47 21.22
C PRO A 179 10.62 10.78 21.97
N ASP A 180 10.45 11.89 21.25
CA ASP A 180 10.28 13.21 21.86
C ASP A 180 8.87 13.35 22.43
N ALA A 181 7.85 12.87 21.72
CA ALA A 181 6.47 12.83 22.22
C ALA A 181 6.35 11.93 23.47
N MET A 182 6.93 10.73 23.45
CA MET A 182 6.94 9.83 24.61
C MET A 182 7.63 10.41 25.83
N HIS A 183 8.75 11.12 25.60
CA HIS A 183 9.51 11.78 26.65
C HIS A 183 8.70 12.93 27.29
N GLU A 184 8.03 13.74 26.47
CA GLU A 184 7.17 14.82 26.98
C GLU A 184 5.93 14.28 27.71
N ASP A 185 5.32 13.19 27.24
CA ASP A 185 4.19 12.54 27.91
C ASP A 185 4.61 11.94 29.26
N LEU A 186 5.77 11.25 29.33
CA LEU A 186 6.33 10.77 30.59
C LEU A 186 6.63 11.92 31.57
N LYS A 187 7.24 13.00 31.08
CA LYS A 187 7.47 14.20 31.90
C LYS A 187 6.17 14.76 32.44
N LEU A 188 5.10 14.78 31.65
CA LEU A 188 3.81 15.30 32.08
C LEU A 188 3.21 14.47 33.24
N ILE A 189 3.45 13.16 33.22
CA ILE A 189 3.07 12.21 34.27
C ILE A 189 3.92 12.41 35.54
N THR A 190 5.26 12.51 35.41
CA THR A 190 6.19 12.54 36.55
C THR A 190 6.40 13.92 37.17
N CYS A 191 6.40 14.99 36.37
CA CYS A 191 6.72 16.35 36.82
C CYS A 191 5.52 17.10 37.42
N LYS A 192 5.82 18.13 38.23
CA LYS A 192 4.83 19.06 38.77
C LYS A 192 4.57 20.20 37.78
N ALA A 193 3.28 20.40 37.50
CA ALA A 193 2.65 21.62 36.96
C ALA A 193 3.02 22.08 35.54
N LYS A 194 2.08 21.86 34.60
CA LYS A 194 1.82 22.74 33.46
C LYS A 194 0.31 22.98 33.46
N LYS A 195 -0.15 24.23 33.28
CA LYS A 195 -1.58 24.49 33.05
C LYS A 195 -1.95 23.84 31.71
N LEU A 196 -2.92 22.93 31.76
CA LEU A 196 -3.40 22.21 30.58
C LEU A 196 -4.51 23.04 29.93
N SER A 197 -4.53 23.07 28.59
CA SER A 197 -5.68 23.62 27.90
C SER A 197 -6.89 22.67 28.03
N PRO A 198 -8.13 23.18 27.88
CA PRO A 198 -9.33 22.32 27.90
C PRO A 198 -9.26 21.18 26.86
N HIS A 199 -8.66 21.43 25.69
CA HIS A 199 -8.44 20.41 24.67
C HIS A 199 -7.48 19.31 25.14
N GLN A 200 -6.36 19.68 25.73
CA GLN A 200 -5.36 18.73 26.24
C GLN A 200 -5.93 17.88 27.38
N GLN A 201 -6.83 18.46 28.17
CA GLN A 201 -7.51 17.73 29.24
C GLN A 201 -8.40 16.61 28.69
N THR A 202 -9.22 16.90 27.68
CA THR A 202 -10.06 15.88 27.03
C THR A 202 -9.23 14.76 26.38
N GLU A 203 -8.08 15.09 25.78
CA GLU A 203 -7.17 14.10 25.21
C GLU A 203 -6.50 13.20 26.27
N ILE A 204 -6.13 13.79 27.42
CA ILE A 204 -5.57 13.05 28.56
C ILE A 204 -6.62 12.14 29.18
N GLU A 205 -7.84 12.63 29.41
CA GLU A 205 -8.93 11.82 29.97
C GLU A 205 -9.24 10.61 29.08
N LYS A 206 -9.34 10.83 27.77
CA LYS A 206 -9.52 9.74 26.80
C LYS A 206 -8.37 8.73 26.84
N SER A 207 -7.13 9.21 26.97
CA SER A 207 -5.94 8.35 27.02
C SER A 207 -5.84 7.60 28.35
N LEU A 208 -6.28 8.18 29.46
CA LEU A 208 -6.36 7.50 30.75
C LEU A 208 -7.41 6.40 30.74
N GLU A 209 -8.57 6.63 30.11
CA GLU A 209 -9.60 5.62 29.94
C GLU A 209 -9.11 4.45 29.05
N GLU A 210 -8.33 4.75 28.02
CA GLU A 210 -7.68 3.75 27.18
C GLU A 210 -6.67 2.89 27.98
N ALA A 211 -5.82 3.52 28.80
CA ALA A 211 -4.89 2.82 29.69
C ALA A 211 -5.62 2.00 30.77
N ARG A 212 -6.75 2.50 31.28
CA ARG A 212 -7.62 1.79 32.23
C ARG A 212 -8.17 0.52 31.61
N SER A 213 -8.77 0.63 30.42
CA SER A 213 -9.32 -0.50 29.68
C SER A 213 -8.25 -1.57 29.42
N PHE A 214 -7.01 -1.17 29.12
CA PHE A 214 -5.88 -2.09 29.01
C PHE A 214 -5.61 -2.84 30.33
N PHE A 215 -5.52 -2.14 31.46
CA PHE A 215 -5.25 -2.76 32.76
C PHE A 215 -6.38 -3.64 33.28
N GLU A 216 -7.63 -3.29 32.99
CA GLU A 216 -8.80 -4.13 33.24
C GLU A 216 -8.73 -5.41 32.40
N GLY A 217 -8.35 -5.31 31.13
CA GLY A 217 -8.21 -6.47 30.24
C GLY A 217 -7.09 -7.45 30.62
N ILE A 218 -6.02 -6.98 31.26
CA ILE A 218 -4.94 -7.84 31.76
C ILE A 218 -5.08 -8.18 33.26
N GLU A 219 -6.21 -7.82 33.87
CA GLU A 219 -6.50 -8.05 35.29
C GLU A 219 -5.35 -7.59 36.21
N PHE A 220 -4.89 -6.35 36.04
CA PHE A 220 -3.78 -5.78 36.81
C PHE A 220 -4.26 -4.66 37.76
N PRO A 221 -4.69 -4.98 39.00
CA PRO A 221 -5.35 -4.02 39.91
C PRO A 221 -4.47 -2.82 40.26
N TYR A 222 -3.17 -3.04 40.40
CA TYR A 222 -2.21 -1.97 40.68
C TYR A 222 -2.18 -0.92 39.56
N GLY A 223 -2.25 -1.36 38.31
CA GLY A 223 -2.32 -0.45 37.15
C GLY A 223 -3.59 0.40 37.16
N ILE A 224 -4.73 -0.19 37.52
CA ILE A 224 -6.00 0.52 37.67
C ILE A 224 -5.90 1.60 38.76
N GLU A 225 -5.27 1.28 39.89
CA GLU A 225 -5.05 2.25 40.97
C GLU A 225 -4.13 3.40 40.54
N VAL A 226 -3.05 3.11 39.81
CA VAL A 226 -2.15 4.12 39.24
C VAL A 226 -2.91 5.06 38.30
N VAL A 227 -3.74 4.53 37.41
CA VAL A 227 -4.58 5.34 36.51
C VAL A 227 -5.56 6.22 37.30
N ALA A 228 -6.23 5.67 38.31
CA ALA A 228 -7.16 6.43 39.15
C ALA A 228 -6.47 7.56 39.93
N ASN A 229 -5.23 7.35 40.37
CA ASN A 229 -4.42 8.37 41.05
C ASN A 229 -3.98 9.47 40.06
N LEU A 230 -3.64 9.10 38.82
CA LEU A 230 -3.32 10.05 37.76
C LEU A 230 -4.55 10.88 37.35
N ASP A 231 -5.71 10.27 37.18
CA ASP A 231 -6.97 10.96 36.87
C ASP A 231 -7.32 12.02 37.94
N ARG A 232 -7.25 11.64 39.22
CA ARG A 232 -7.41 12.59 40.34
C ARG A 232 -6.39 13.73 40.29
N LYS A 233 -5.13 13.42 39.96
CA LYS A 233 -4.03 14.40 39.86
C LYS A 233 -4.27 15.39 38.71
N PHE A 234 -4.82 14.96 37.58
CA PHE A 234 -5.10 15.85 36.44
C PHE A 234 -6.38 16.68 36.64
N LYS A 235 -7.44 16.12 37.23
CA LYS A 235 -8.66 16.87 37.60
C LYS A 235 -8.41 17.97 38.62
N LYS A 236 -7.54 17.74 39.60
CA LYS A 236 -7.14 18.79 40.57
C LYS A 236 -6.37 19.94 39.91
N ARG A 237 -5.72 19.71 38.77
CA ARG A 237 -4.93 20.70 38.04
C ARG A 237 -5.77 21.60 37.13
N SER A 238 -6.99 21.21 36.77
CA SER A 238 -7.90 22.03 35.96
C SER A 238 -8.71 23.03 36.80
N SER A 239 -8.81 22.82 38.11
CA SER A 239 -9.58 23.64 39.05
C SER A 239 -8.80 24.80 39.72
N THR A 240 -7.55 25.05 39.29
CA THR A 240 -6.64 26.11 39.80
C THR A 240 -5.92 26.83 38.66
#